data_AF-T1JGM0-F1
#
_entry.id   AF-T1JGM0-F1
#
_cell.length_a   1.000
_cell.length_b   1.000
_cell.length_c   1.000
_cell.angle_alpha   90.00
_cell.angle_beta   90.00
_cell.angle_gamma   90.00
#
_symmetry.space_group_name_H-M   'P 1'
#
loop_
_entity.id
_entity.type
_entity.pdbx_description
1 polymer ?
#
loop_
_entity_poly.entity_id
_entity_poly.type
_entity_poly.pdbx_seq_one_letter_code
_entity_poly.pdbx_strand_id
1 'polypeptide(L)' 'MLKHTGENPFKCHLCSFSCNSNNNLKTHLLVHSGEKPVKCHFCSYSFNQNGHLKRHLLVHSGEKPFICHHSRFLNSN' A
#
# COMPACT_ATOMS: atom_id res chain seq x y z
N MET A 1 3.91 -29.58 16.04
CA MET A 1 3.71 -28.14 16.23
C MET A 1 5.02 -27.39 15.99
N LEU A 2 4.92 -26.27 15.27
CA LEU A 2 5.83 -25.13 15.22
C LEU A 2 7.30 -25.37 14.81
N LYS A 3 7.55 -25.13 13.52
CA LYS A 3 8.48 -24.06 13.17
C LYS A 3 8.04 -23.44 11.85
N HIS A 4 7.27 -22.36 11.95
CA HIS A 4 7.29 -21.32 10.95
C HIS A 4 8.74 -20.84 10.95
N THR A 5 9.59 -21.37 10.08
CA THR A 5 10.96 -20.87 9.88
C THR A 5 10.80 -19.47 9.32
N GLY A 6 10.59 -18.49 10.20
CA GLY A 6 10.53 -17.07 9.92
C GLY A 6 11.91 -16.53 9.53
N GLU A 7 12.62 -17.27 8.69
CA GLU A 7 13.83 -16.80 8.03
C GLU A 7 13.39 -15.83 6.95
N ASN A 8 13.02 -14.64 7.40
CA ASN A 8 12.85 -13.49 6.55
C ASN A 8 14.26 -13.07 6.07
N PRO A 9 14.64 -13.31 4.80
CA PRO A 9 15.95 -12.93 4.29
C PRO A 9 16.17 -11.41 4.36
N PHE A 10 15.10 -10.62 4.34
CA PHE A 10 15.17 -9.16 4.40
C PHE A 10 14.88 -8.68 5.82
N LYS A 11 15.95 -8.43 6.58
CA LYS A 11 15.90 -7.90 7.95
C LYS A 11 16.20 -6.40 7.96
N CYS A 12 15.47 -5.66 8.79
CA CYS A 12 15.80 -4.28 9.06
C CYS A 12 17.02 -4.21 9.99
N HIS A 13 17.97 -3.34 9.66
CA HIS A 13 19.13 -3.05 10.50
C HIS A 13 18.87 -2.03 11.62
N LEU A 14 17.74 -1.32 11.58
CA LEU A 14 17.37 -0.27 12.55
C LEU A 14 16.40 -0.77 13.61
N CYS A 15 15.72 -1.89 13.37
CA CYS A 15 14.80 -2.52 14.31
C CYS A 15 14.68 -4.02 14.05
N SER A 16 13.97 -4.74 14.92
CA SER A 16 13.76 -6.20 14.80
C SER A 16 12.77 -6.61 13.72
N PHE A 17 12.34 -5.69 12.85
CA PHE A 17 11.42 -6.00 11.75
C PHE A 17 12.13 -6.84 10.68
N SER A 18 11.42 -7.84 10.15
CA SER A 18 11.93 -8.66 9.06
C SER A 18 10.76 -9.10 8.18
N CYS A 19 11.03 -9.25 6.88
CA CYS A 19 10.04 -9.68 5.90
C CYS A 19 10.66 -10.56 4.81
N ASN A 20 9.81 -11.29 4.09
CA ASN A 20 10.24 -12.17 3.01
C ASN A 20 10.36 -11.47 1.64
N SER A 21 10.18 -10.14 1.57
CA SER A 21 10.24 -9.38 0.32
C SER A 21 11.08 -8.13 0.45
N ASN A 22 12.02 -7.95 -0.49
CA ASN A 22 12.85 -6.75 -0.55
C ASN A 22 12.01 -5.47 -0.68
N ASN A 23 10.89 -5.52 -1.41
CA ASN A 23 10.01 -4.37 -1.58
C ASN A 23 9.34 -3.96 -0.25
N ASN A 24 8.99 -4.94 0.58
CA ASN A 24 8.46 -4.70 1.92
C ASN A 24 9.54 -4.11 2.84
N LEU A 25 10.79 -4.59 2.77
CA LEU A 25 11.88 -4.02 3.56
C LEU A 25 12.17 -2.58 3.13
N LYS A 26 12.28 -2.31 1.83
CA LYS A 26 12.48 -0.96 1.30
C LYS A 26 11.38 -0.01 1.76
N THR A 27 10.12 -0.42 1.64
CA THR A 27 8.99 0.42 2.09
C THR A 27 8.93 0.60 3.61
N HIS A 28 9.43 -0.37 4.38
CA HIS A 28 9.59 -0.24 5.82
C HIS A 28 10.70 0.75 6.19
N LEU A 29 11.84 0.74 5.49
CA LEU A 29 12.96 1.66 5.75
C LEU A 29 12.57 3.14 5.57
N LEU A 30 11.59 3.43 4.72
CA LEU A 30 11.00 4.76 4.56
C LEU A 30 10.39 5.30 5.86
N VAL A 31 9.92 4.43 6.77
CA VAL A 31 9.40 4.85 8.07
C VAL A 31 10.51 5.38 8.96
N HIS A 32 11.71 4.79 8.89
CA HIS A 32 12.88 5.25 9.62
C HIS A 32 13.48 6.53 9.02
N SER A 33 13.53 6.62 7.68
CA SER A 33 14.03 7.81 6.99
C SER A 33 13.04 8.99 7.06
N GLY A 34 11.75 8.72 7.27
CA GLY A 34 10.68 9.71 7.14
C GLY A 34 10.42 10.15 5.68
N GLU A 35 11.28 9.72 4.75
CA GLU A 35 11.13 9.96 3.34
C GLU A 35 9.96 9.16 2.79
N LYS A 36 8.93 9.85 2.35
CA LYS A 36 7.80 9.25 1.64
C LYS A 36 7.97 9.59 0.15
N PRO A 37 8.46 8.64 -0.67
CA PRO A 37 8.84 8.91 -2.06
C PRO A 37 7.63 9.20 -2.93
N VAL A 38 6.44 8.74 -2.52
CA VAL A 38 5.22 8.90 -3.28
C VAL A 38 4.33 9.94 -2.61
N LYS A 39 4.46 11.21 -2.98
CA LYS A 39 3.65 12.31 -2.44
C LYS A 39 2.38 12.51 -3.25
N CYS A 40 1.28 12.83 -2.58
CA CYS A 40 0.09 13.34 -3.27
C CYS A 40 0.40 14.74 -3.79
N HIS A 41 -0.08 15.06 -5.00
CA HIS A 41 0.05 16.40 -5.56
C HIS A 41 -1.05 17.34 -5.06
N PHE A 42 -2.21 16.79 -4.66
CA PHE A 42 -3.36 17.56 -4.18
C PHE A 42 -3.33 17.83 -2.67
N CYS A 43 -2.51 17.13 -1.91
CA CYS A 43 -2.33 17.36 -0.48
C CYS A 43 -0.93 16.97 -0.01
N SER A 44 -0.53 17.43 1.17
CA SER A 44 0.77 17.11 1.78
C SER A 44 0.89 15.65 2.28
N TYR A 45 -0.11 14.80 2.00
CA TYR A 45 -0.08 13.40 2.39
C TYR A 45 0.83 12.61 1.46
N SER A 46 1.58 11.67 2.03
CA SER A 46 2.56 10.90 1.26
C SER A 46 2.50 9.42 1.66
N PHE A 47 2.81 8.55 0.70
CA PHE A 47 2.66 7.10 0.76
C PHE A 47 3.98 6.40 0.48
N ASN A 48 4.11 5.18 0.99
CA ASN A 48 5.23 4.28 0.71
C ASN A 48 4.98 3.40 -0.52
N GLN A 49 3.75 3.32 -1.02
CA GLN A 49 3.37 2.46 -2.15
C GLN A 49 2.51 3.22 -3.16
N ASN A 50 2.82 3.01 -4.45
CA ASN A 50 2.10 3.65 -5.54
C ASN A 50 0.62 3.24 -5.61
N GLY A 51 0.30 1.97 -5.29
CA GLY A 51 -1.09 1.49 -5.25
C GLY A 51 -1.94 2.22 -4.21
N HIS A 52 -1.33 2.55 -3.06
CA HIS A 52 -2.00 3.35 -2.02
C HIS A 52 -2.22 4.80 -2.46
N LEU A 53 -1.24 5.41 -3.14
CA LEU A 53 -1.43 6.75 -3.72
C LEU A 53 -2.56 6.73 -4.74
N LYS A 54 -2.56 5.78 -5.70
CA LYS A 54 -3.61 5.69 -6.72
C LYS A 54 -4.99 5.62 -6.09
N ARG A 55 -5.19 4.76 -5.08
CA ARG A 55 -6.46 4.68 -4.35
C ARG A 55 -6.80 5.98 -3.63
N HIS A 56 -5.81 6.67 -3.05
CA HIS A 56 -6.03 7.95 -2.40
C HIS A 56 -6.41 9.07 -3.38
N LEU A 57 -5.83 9.10 -4.58
CA LEU A 57 -6.16 10.09 -5.61
C LEU A 57 -7.63 10.03 -6.05
N LEU A 58 -8.27 8.86 -5.93
CA LEU A 58 -9.70 8.71 -6.22
C LEU A 58 -10.58 9.52 -5.25
N VAL A 59 -10.13 9.74 -4.02
CA VAL A 59 -10.82 10.60 -3.06
C VAL A 59 -10.77 12.06 -3.52
N HIS A 60 -9.67 12.49 -4.12
CA HIS A 60 -9.53 13.83 -4.70
C HIS A 60 -10.30 13.98 -6.02
N SER A 61 -10.29 12.96 -6.87
CA SER A 61 -10.98 12.98 -8.15
C SER A 61 -12.50 12.76 -8.01
N GLY A 62 -12.99 12.32 -6.86
CA GLY A 62 -14.38 11.94 -6.65
C GLY A 62 -14.82 10.71 -7.46
N GLU A 63 -13.91 10.09 -8.22
CA GLU A 63 -14.18 8.92 -9.02
C GLU A 63 -14.31 7.70 -8.12
N LYS A 64 -15.51 7.13 -8.06
CA LYS A 64 -15.83 5.94 -7.27
C LYS A 64 -15.18 4.71 -7.94
N PRO A 65 -14.12 4.09 -7.36
CA PRO A 65 -13.37 3.01 -8.04
C PRO A 65 -14.12 1.70 -8.27
N PHE A 66 -15.28 1.54 -7.62
CA PHE A 66 -16.03 0.30 -7.65
C PHE A 66 -17.38 0.52 -8.32
N ILE A 67 -17.35 0.65 -9.64
CA ILE A 67 -18.51 0.27 -10.45
C ILE A 67 -18.30 -1.20 -10.79
N CYS A 68 -18.93 -2.09 -10.02
CA CYS A 68 -18.95 -3.50 -10.35
C CYS A 68 -19.73 -3.67 -11.66
N HIS A 69 -19.04 -3.83 -12.79
CA HIS A 69 -19.68 -4.00 -14.10
C HIS A 69 -20.11 -5.47 -14.33
N HIS A 70 -20.62 -6.12 -13.28
CA HIS A 70 -21.14 -7.48 -13.33
C HIS A 70 -22.60 -7.53 -12.88
N SER A 71 -23.45 -6.77 -13.54
CA SER A 71 -24.86 -7.09 -13.82
C SER A 71 -25.51 -5.89 -14.50
N ARG A 72 -25.66 -5.95 -15.82
CA ARG A 72 -26.84 -5.34 -16.44
C ARG A 72 -28.05 -6.17 -15.99
N PHE A 73 -29.19 -5.50 -15.84
CA PHE A 73 -30.54 -6.02 -15.51
C PHE A 73 -30.71 -6.34 -14.01
N LEU A 74 -31.63 -5.73 -13.24
CA LEU A 74 -32.90 -5.06 -13.56
C LEU A 74 -33.14 -3.89 -12.59
N ASN A 75 -33.39 -2.70 -13.13
CA ASN A 75 -34.33 -1.76 -12.52
C ASN A 75 -35.60 -1.89 -13.37
N SER A 76 -36.63 -2.52 -12.82
CA SER A 76 -37.99 -2.45 -13.33
C SER A 76 -38.91 -2.46 -12.14
N ASN A 77 -39.59 -1.32 -11.98
CA ASN A 77 -40.82 -1.02 -11.23
C ASN A 77 -41.21 -1.97 -10.09
#